data_AF-A0A316DME3-F1
#
_entry.id   AF-A0A316DME3-F1
#
_cell.length_a   1.000
_cell.length_b   1.000
_cell.length_c   1.000
_cell.angle_alpha   90.00
_cell.angle_beta   90.00
_cell.angle_gamma   90.00
#
_symmetry.space_group_name_H-M   'P 1'
#
loop_
_entity.id
_entity.type
_entity.pdbx_description
1 polymer ?
#
loop_
_entity_poly.entity_id
_entity_poly.type
_entity_poly.pdbx_seq_one_letter_code
_entity_poly.pdbx_strand_id
1 'polypeptide(L)'
;MTEDKYLSDLEIVKKENEPNYISIEIFEEVNRNDSIIKNFRSVVNNKNRASSSNLYIMLLNKPFPDFKFQDLNNNWYAKSRFLGKPTVVCFIHPKLQPTRKEIKKLNALNKNEKYQVVAFLADTNAYKSSFSNMEFPILKDSSNWLNSNIVGHHFAQYLLIDENGIITYFFPEFPNSKTTFTPIREQTKEIFNFLAN
;
A
#
# COMPACT_ATOMS: atom_id res chain seq x y z
N MET A 1 -0.21 -24.70 -13.02
CA MET A 1 -0.41 -25.28 -11.67
C MET A 1 -1.91 -25.37 -11.46
N THR A 2 -2.44 -26.53 -11.08
CA THR A 2 -3.88 -26.71 -10.81
C THR A 2 -4.20 -26.27 -9.38
N GLU A 3 -5.46 -25.90 -9.12
CA GLU A 3 -5.94 -25.49 -7.79
C GLU A 3 -5.67 -26.59 -6.75
N ASP A 4 -5.99 -27.84 -7.09
CA ASP A 4 -5.78 -28.99 -6.21
C ASP A 4 -4.30 -29.18 -5.81
N LYS A 5 -3.38 -28.98 -6.75
CA LYS A 5 -1.95 -29.08 -6.47
C LYS A 5 -1.49 -27.95 -5.55
N TYR A 6 -1.97 -26.73 -5.79
CA TYR A 6 -1.68 -25.58 -4.92
C TYR A 6 -2.19 -25.80 -3.49
N LEU A 7 -3.41 -26.31 -3.34
CA LEU A 7 -4.01 -26.59 -2.03
C LEU A 7 -3.23 -27.68 -1.27
N SER A 8 -2.85 -28.77 -1.95
CA SER A 8 -2.01 -29.83 -1.38
C SER A 8 -0.65 -29.29 -0.92
N ASP A 9 0.04 -28.54 -1.77
CA ASP A 9 1.34 -27.96 -1.42
C ASP A 9 1.20 -26.98 -0.22
N LEU A 10 0.11 -26.21 -0.16
CA LEU A 10 -0.20 -25.29 0.93
C LEU A 10 -0.41 -26.03 2.27
N GLU A 11 -1.06 -27.20 2.28
CA GLU A 11 -1.26 -27.99 3.49
C GLU A 11 0.05 -28.52 4.06
N ILE A 12 0.96 -28.98 3.20
CA ILE A 12 2.30 -29.44 3.61
C ILE A 12 3.05 -28.28 4.27
N VAL A 13 3.09 -27.12 3.61
CA VAL A 13 3.80 -25.94 4.14
C VAL A 13 3.17 -25.49 5.46
N LYS A 14 1.83 -25.51 5.59
CA LYS A 14 1.14 -25.19 6.86
C LYS A 14 1.57 -26.10 8.01
N LYS A 15 1.65 -27.41 7.76
CA LYS A 15 2.04 -28.41 8.75
C LYS A 15 3.50 -28.26 9.18
N GLU A 16 4.39 -27.97 8.24
CA GLU A 16 5.83 -27.77 8.52
C GLU A 16 6.12 -26.50 9.33
N ASN A 17 5.20 -25.53 9.34
CA ASN A 17 5.41 -24.23 9.98
C ASN A 17 4.75 -24.11 11.37
N GLU A 18 4.17 -25.17 11.95
CA GLU A 18 3.62 -25.11 13.31
C GLU A 18 4.68 -24.72 14.36
N PRO A 19 4.37 -23.83 15.33
CA PRO A 19 3.05 -23.29 15.68
C PRO A 19 2.62 -22.04 14.88
N ASN A 20 3.40 -21.61 13.88
CA ASN A 20 3.05 -20.46 13.05
C ASN A 20 1.94 -20.82 12.05
N TYR A 21 1.11 -19.83 11.72
CA TYR A 21 0.04 -19.95 10.75
C TYR A 21 0.42 -19.22 9.45
N ILE A 22 0.15 -19.84 8.31
CA ILE A 22 0.36 -19.23 6.99
C ILE A 22 -0.91 -18.51 6.56
N SER A 23 -0.83 -17.19 6.36
CA SER A 23 -1.90 -16.40 5.75
C SER A 23 -1.57 -16.06 4.30
N ILE A 24 -2.61 -15.88 3.48
CA ILE A 24 -2.49 -15.39 2.11
C ILE A 24 -2.84 -13.89 2.13
N GLU A 25 -1.92 -13.07 1.66
CA GLU A 25 -2.14 -11.62 1.48
C GLU A 25 -2.37 -11.32 0.01
N ILE A 26 -3.61 -10.99 -0.36
CA ILE A 26 -3.95 -10.52 -1.71
C ILE A 26 -3.63 -9.03 -1.78
N PHE A 27 -2.86 -8.63 -2.77
CA PHE A 27 -2.40 -7.25 -2.92
C PHE A 27 -2.83 -6.59 -4.24
N GLU A 28 -3.47 -7.35 -5.12
CA GLU A 28 -4.12 -6.85 -6.32
C GLU A 28 -5.21 -7.82 -6.77
N GLU A 29 -6.32 -7.28 -7.26
CA GLU A 29 -7.40 -8.06 -7.86
C GLU A 29 -7.93 -7.34 -9.11
N VAL A 30 -8.05 -8.09 -10.21
CA VAL A 30 -8.53 -7.59 -11.50
C VAL A 30 -9.60 -8.52 -12.04
N ASN A 31 -10.78 -7.97 -12.30
CA ASN A 31 -11.85 -8.67 -13.03
C ASN A 31 -11.61 -8.51 -14.53
N ARG A 32 -11.51 -9.62 -15.26
CA ARG A 32 -11.38 -9.66 -16.72
C ARG A 32 -12.44 -10.58 -17.29
N ASN A 33 -13.51 -10.01 -17.84
CA ASN A 33 -14.63 -10.73 -18.46
C ASN A 33 -15.21 -11.81 -17.54
N ASP A 34 -14.77 -13.05 -17.72
CA ASP A 34 -15.20 -14.26 -17.03
C ASP A 34 -14.28 -14.69 -15.87
N SER A 35 -13.20 -13.95 -15.63
CA SER A 35 -12.11 -14.36 -14.73
C SER A 35 -11.79 -13.30 -13.68
N ILE A 36 -11.47 -13.74 -12.46
CA ILE A 36 -10.90 -12.90 -11.40
C ILE A 36 -9.43 -13.29 -11.24
N ILE A 37 -8.52 -12.36 -11.52
CA ILE A 37 -7.08 -12.57 -11.37
C ILE A 37 -6.62 -11.89 -10.09
N LYS A 38 -5.95 -12.63 -9.22
CA LYS A 38 -5.43 -12.15 -7.93
C LYS A 38 -3.93 -12.33 -7.85
N ASN A 39 -3.22 -11.25 -7.52
CA ASN A 39 -1.85 -11.38 -7.05
C ASN A 39 -1.86 -11.51 -5.52
N PHE A 40 -1.14 -12.50 -5.02
CA PHE A 40 -1.06 -12.78 -3.59
C PHE A 40 0.34 -13.25 -3.16
N ARG A 41 0.65 -13.13 -1.87
CA ARG A 41 1.83 -13.75 -1.25
C ARG A 41 1.43 -14.56 -0.03
N SER A 42 2.18 -15.62 0.25
CA SER A 42 2.06 -16.38 1.49
C SER A 42 2.94 -15.75 2.57
N VAL A 43 2.37 -15.51 3.74
CA VAL A 43 3.07 -14.91 4.89
C VAL A 43 2.95 -15.82 6.09
N VAL A 44 4.09 -16.13 6.72
CA VAL A 44 4.14 -16.91 7.96
C VAL A 44 3.93 -15.96 9.14
N ASN A 45 2.80 -16.11 9.82
CA ASN A 45 2.38 -15.29 10.94
C ASN A 45 2.39 -16.08 12.24
N ASN A 46 2.77 -15.43 13.34
CA ASN A 46 2.60 -16.01 14.66
C ASN A 46 1.10 -15.97 15.05
N LYS A 47 0.54 -17.05 15.62
CA LYS A 47 -0.91 -17.23 15.87
C LYS A 47 -1.59 -16.06 16.58
N ASN A 48 -0.86 -15.28 17.38
CA ASN A 48 -1.38 -14.12 18.12
C ASN A 48 -1.54 -12.82 17.29
N ARG A 49 -1.16 -12.78 16.01
CA ARG A 49 -1.23 -11.56 15.15
C ARG A 49 -2.07 -11.71 13.86
N ALA A 50 -2.73 -12.85 13.66
CA ALA A 50 -3.35 -13.21 12.38
C ALA A 50 -4.64 -12.44 12.02
N SER A 51 -5.23 -11.66 12.93
CA SER A 51 -6.53 -11.00 12.70
C SER A 51 -6.47 -9.73 11.85
N SER A 52 -5.32 -9.06 11.77
CA SER A 52 -5.22 -7.73 11.13
C SER A 52 -4.88 -7.75 9.64
N SER A 53 -4.19 -8.77 9.12
CA SER A 53 -3.78 -8.82 7.70
C SER A 53 -4.96 -9.07 6.74
N ASN A 54 -5.97 -9.84 7.15
CA ASN A 54 -7.15 -10.13 6.33
C ASN A 54 -8.06 -8.90 6.11
N LEU A 55 -8.09 -7.96 7.05
CA LEU A 55 -8.93 -6.77 6.96
C LEU A 55 -8.45 -5.81 5.86
N TYR A 56 -7.14 -5.81 5.58
CA TYR A 56 -6.55 -4.96 4.55
C TYR A 56 -7.00 -5.35 3.14
N ILE A 57 -7.19 -6.65 2.88
CA ILE A 57 -7.69 -7.19 1.60
C ILE A 57 -9.10 -6.67 1.30
N MET A 58 -9.94 -6.48 2.33
CA MET A 58 -11.32 -6.02 2.15
C MET A 58 -11.43 -4.61 1.56
N LEU A 59 -10.33 -3.86 1.55
CA LEU A 59 -10.25 -2.51 0.97
C LEU A 59 -9.91 -2.53 -0.53
N LEU A 60 -9.39 -3.63 -1.10
CA LEU A 60 -9.13 -3.71 -2.54
C LEU A 60 -10.41 -3.51 -3.33
N ASN A 61 -10.30 -2.78 -4.44
CA ASN A 61 -11.41 -2.42 -5.33
C ASN A 61 -12.55 -1.67 -4.62
N LYS A 62 -12.26 -1.02 -3.48
CA LYS A 62 -13.18 -0.12 -2.78
C LYS A 62 -12.73 1.34 -2.91
N PRO A 63 -13.65 2.30 -2.83
CA PRO A 63 -13.28 3.71 -2.74
C PRO A 63 -12.36 3.94 -1.54
N PHE A 64 -11.32 4.74 -1.75
CA PHE A 64 -10.50 5.22 -0.65
C PHE A 64 -11.39 6.01 0.31
N PRO A 65 -11.27 5.82 1.64
CA PRO A 65 -12.16 6.47 2.58
C PRO A 65 -12.02 7.99 2.51
N ASP A 66 -13.11 8.70 2.81
CA ASP A 66 -13.11 10.17 2.75
C ASP A 66 -12.30 10.76 3.92
N PHE A 67 -11.60 11.87 3.65
CA PHE A 67 -10.78 12.55 4.64
C PHE A 67 -10.69 14.06 4.36
N LYS A 68 -10.31 14.81 5.40
CA LYS A 68 -9.95 16.22 5.30
C LYS A 68 -8.86 16.53 6.33
N PHE A 69 -7.64 16.77 5.87
CA PHE A 69 -6.48 17.04 6.71
C PHE A 69 -5.69 18.23 6.21
N GLN A 70 -4.87 18.81 7.10
CA GLN A 70 -3.84 19.75 6.70
C GLN A 70 -2.54 19.01 6.40
N ASP A 71 -1.72 19.57 5.52
CA ASP A 71 -0.32 19.16 5.40
C ASP A 71 0.58 19.84 6.45
N LEU A 72 1.87 19.52 6.43
CA LEU A 72 2.90 20.17 7.28
C LEU A 72 3.12 21.67 6.97
N ASN A 73 2.54 22.19 5.89
CA ASN A 73 2.54 23.60 5.51
C ASN A 73 1.17 24.27 5.76
N ASN A 74 0.25 23.59 6.45
CA ASN A 74 -1.11 24.02 6.77
C ASN A 74 -2.06 24.19 5.56
N ASN A 75 -1.71 23.63 4.40
CA ASN A 75 -2.61 23.54 3.25
C ASN A 75 -3.64 22.44 3.48
N TRP A 76 -4.91 22.69 3.18
CA TRP A 76 -5.97 21.70 3.31
C TRP A 76 -6.03 20.76 2.10
N TYR A 77 -6.13 19.47 2.39
CA TYR A 77 -6.32 18.39 1.43
C TYR A 77 -7.56 17.57 1.80
N ALA A 78 -8.29 17.17 0.77
CA ALA A 78 -9.37 16.22 0.87
C ALA A 78 -9.22 15.19 -0.26
N LYS A 79 -9.88 14.04 -0.14
CA LYS A 79 -9.85 12.97 -1.15
C LYS A 79 -10.09 13.48 -2.58
N SER A 80 -11.01 14.43 -2.76
CA SER A 80 -11.33 15.01 -4.08
C SER A 80 -10.13 15.64 -4.79
N ARG A 81 -9.10 16.08 -4.06
CA ARG A 81 -7.85 16.61 -4.62
C ARG A 81 -7.01 15.57 -5.35
N PHE A 82 -7.25 14.29 -5.04
CA PHE A 82 -6.53 13.14 -5.56
C PHE A 82 -7.32 12.35 -6.62
N LEU A 83 -8.41 12.93 -7.12
CA LEU A 83 -9.15 12.41 -8.26
C LEU A 83 -8.56 12.93 -9.57
N GLY A 84 -8.77 12.17 -10.66
CA GLY A 84 -8.30 12.49 -12.01
C GLY A 84 -6.84 12.11 -12.28
N LYS A 85 -6.08 11.67 -11.26
CA LYS A 85 -4.72 11.15 -11.40
C LYS A 85 -4.49 9.98 -10.45
N PRO A 86 -3.76 8.93 -10.87
CA PRO A 86 -3.39 7.85 -9.97
C PRO A 86 -2.46 8.35 -8.88
N THR A 87 -2.69 7.88 -7.66
CA THR A 87 -2.03 8.40 -6.47
C THR A 87 -1.36 7.27 -5.69
N VAL A 88 -0.06 7.42 -5.42
CA VAL A 88 0.64 6.62 -4.41
C VAL A 88 0.34 7.23 -3.04
N VAL A 89 -0.27 6.44 -2.16
CA VAL A 89 -0.46 6.81 -0.76
C VAL A 89 0.61 6.13 0.09
N CYS A 90 1.31 6.92 0.88
CA CYS A 90 2.35 6.47 1.80
C CYS A 90 1.84 6.56 3.24
N PHE A 91 1.97 5.49 4.02
CA PHE A 91 1.72 5.51 5.47
C PHE A 91 3.05 5.64 6.18
N ILE A 92 3.30 6.81 6.79
CA ILE A 92 4.60 7.11 7.39
C ILE A 92 4.49 7.21 8.91
N HIS A 93 5.42 6.56 9.58
CA HIS A 93 5.59 6.57 11.03
C HIS A 93 7.06 6.90 11.35
N PRO A 94 7.39 7.61 12.44
CA PRO A 94 8.77 8.00 12.73
C PRO A 94 9.78 6.85 12.78
N LYS A 95 9.31 5.66 13.17
CA LYS A 95 10.13 4.42 13.22
C LYS A 95 10.19 3.65 11.89
N LEU A 96 9.31 3.97 10.94
CA LEU A 96 9.13 3.27 9.66
C LEU A 96 9.03 4.31 8.53
N GLN A 97 10.05 5.16 8.42
CA GLN A 97 10.11 6.15 7.35
C GLN A 97 10.67 5.55 6.06
N PRO A 98 10.22 6.03 4.89
CA PRO A 98 10.82 5.67 3.62
C PRO A 98 12.32 5.94 3.61
N THR A 99 13.09 5.07 2.98
CA THR A 99 14.54 5.28 2.85
C THR A 99 14.83 6.49 1.95
N ARG A 100 16.04 7.07 2.05
CA ARG A 100 16.43 8.19 1.16
C ARG A 100 16.28 7.86 -0.33
N LYS A 101 16.51 6.61 -0.72
CA LYS A 101 16.33 6.14 -2.10
C LYS A 101 14.86 6.13 -2.51
N GLU A 102 13.98 5.66 -1.63
CA GLU A 102 12.53 5.64 -1.84
C GLU A 102 11.97 7.05 -1.95
N ILE A 103 12.37 7.96 -1.05
CA ILE A 103 11.99 9.37 -1.08
C ILE A 103 12.36 10.00 -2.43
N LYS A 104 13.57 9.77 -2.93
CA LYS A 104 14.01 10.30 -4.23
C LYS A 104 13.09 9.86 -5.37
N LYS A 105 12.68 8.58 -5.37
CA LYS A 105 11.80 8.01 -6.39
C LYS A 105 10.37 8.51 -6.27
N LEU A 106 9.84 8.61 -5.06
CA LEU A 106 8.52 9.19 -4.79
C LEU A 106 8.45 10.67 -5.19
N ASN A 107 9.48 11.45 -4.88
CA ASN A 107 9.59 12.84 -5.34
C ASN A 107 9.62 12.92 -6.87
N ALA A 108 10.42 12.08 -7.54
CA ALA A 108 10.48 12.03 -9.00
C ALA A 108 9.13 11.64 -9.62
N LEU A 109 8.40 10.71 -8.99
CA LEU A 109 7.06 10.31 -9.40
C LEU A 109 6.09 11.50 -9.30
N ASN A 110 6.07 12.20 -8.15
CA ASN A 110 5.20 13.36 -7.94
C ASN A 110 5.49 14.53 -8.90
N LYS A 111 6.77 14.70 -9.30
CA LYS A 111 7.21 15.75 -10.24
C LYS A 111 6.86 15.48 -11.70
N ASN A 112 6.52 14.24 -12.08
CA ASN A 112 6.25 13.90 -13.48
C ASN A 112 4.85 14.34 -13.95
N GLU A 113 4.03 14.86 -13.04
CA GLU A 113 2.65 15.32 -13.20
C GLU A 113 1.62 14.29 -13.71
N LYS A 114 2.05 13.11 -14.14
CA LYS A 114 1.16 11.99 -14.51
C LYS A 114 0.56 11.32 -13.28
N TYR A 115 1.35 11.26 -12.21
CA TYR A 115 0.99 10.63 -10.95
C TYR A 115 1.07 11.62 -9.79
N GLN A 116 0.44 11.25 -8.68
CA GLN A 116 0.50 11.99 -7.45
C GLN A 116 1.08 11.12 -6.33
N VAL A 117 1.67 11.78 -5.33
CA VAL A 117 2.09 11.13 -4.09
C VAL A 117 1.51 11.90 -2.92
N VAL A 118 1.02 11.19 -1.90
CA VAL A 118 0.59 11.79 -0.63
C VAL A 118 0.98 10.89 0.53
N ALA A 119 1.46 11.48 1.61
CA ALA A 119 1.76 10.76 2.84
C ALA A 119 0.72 11.04 3.93
N PHE A 120 0.34 10.01 4.66
CA PHE A 120 -0.45 10.11 5.88
C PHE A 120 0.47 9.83 7.07
N LEU A 121 0.58 10.81 7.97
CA LEU A 121 1.39 10.69 9.17
C LEU A 121 0.62 9.95 10.26
N ALA A 122 1.10 8.75 10.58
CA ALA A 122 0.51 7.88 11.59
C ALA A 122 0.90 8.24 13.03
N ASP A 123 1.76 9.25 13.25
CA ASP A 123 2.20 9.72 14.57
C ASP A 123 2.02 11.24 14.69
N THR A 124 1.23 11.67 15.66
CA THR A 124 0.96 13.08 15.95
C THR A 124 2.16 13.84 16.50
N ASN A 125 3.19 13.13 16.98
CA ASN A 125 4.36 13.73 17.64
C ASN A 125 5.57 13.93 16.70
N ALA A 126 5.43 13.65 15.41
CA ALA A 126 6.56 13.74 14.48
C ALA A 126 6.94 15.20 14.17
N TYR A 127 8.24 15.52 14.24
CA TYR A 127 8.74 16.84 13.92
C TYR A 127 8.76 17.09 12.41
N LYS A 128 8.32 18.28 11.97
CA LYS A 128 8.32 18.69 10.55
C LYS A 128 9.69 18.54 9.89
N SER A 129 10.77 18.82 10.61
CA SER A 129 12.15 18.71 10.11
C SER A 129 12.54 17.29 9.70
N SER A 130 11.89 16.26 10.25
CA SER A 130 12.14 14.86 9.87
C SER A 130 11.72 14.54 8.44
N PHE A 131 10.90 15.39 7.83
CA PHE A 131 10.34 15.14 6.50
C PHE A 131 10.78 16.16 5.44
N SER A 132 11.83 16.95 5.71
CA SER A 132 12.29 18.04 4.84
C SER A 132 12.65 17.63 3.42
N ASN A 133 12.98 16.34 3.20
CA ASN A 133 13.40 15.82 1.90
C ASN A 133 12.23 15.29 1.05
N MET A 134 11.01 15.29 1.57
CA MET A 134 9.82 14.86 0.86
C MET A 134 9.16 16.06 0.17
N GLU A 135 9.02 15.99 -1.16
CA GLU A 135 8.52 17.07 -2.00
C GLU A 135 7.05 16.83 -2.42
N PHE A 136 6.30 16.11 -1.58
CA PHE A 136 4.90 15.81 -1.76
C PHE A 136 4.13 16.08 -0.45
N PRO A 137 2.79 16.25 -0.50
CA PRO A 137 2.01 16.57 0.68
C PRO A 137 2.12 15.48 1.76
N ILE A 138 2.34 15.91 3.00
CA ILE A 138 2.33 15.04 4.18
C ILE A 138 1.24 15.51 5.10
N LEU A 139 0.18 14.73 5.20
CA LEU A 139 -1.01 15.00 5.98
C LEU A 139 -0.75 14.68 7.44
N LYS A 140 -0.89 15.70 8.31
CA LYS A 140 -0.76 15.56 9.76
C LYS A 140 -2.09 15.18 10.42
N ASP A 141 -2.03 14.79 11.68
CA ASP A 141 -3.18 14.46 12.53
C ASP A 141 -4.07 13.33 11.98
N SER A 142 -3.47 12.42 11.19
CA SER A 142 -4.21 11.37 10.49
C SER A 142 -4.28 10.03 11.23
N SER A 143 -3.59 9.88 12.36
CA SER A 143 -3.45 8.61 13.10
C SER A 143 -4.79 7.97 13.49
N ASN A 144 -5.71 8.74 14.08
CA ASN A 144 -7.03 8.23 14.48
C ASN A 144 -7.86 7.77 13.29
N TRP A 145 -7.78 8.50 12.18
CA TRP A 145 -8.46 8.15 10.94
C TRP A 145 -7.88 6.89 10.31
N LEU A 146 -6.55 6.76 10.30
CA LEU A 146 -5.85 5.56 9.82
C LEU A 146 -6.25 4.33 10.63
N ASN A 147 -6.30 4.43 11.96
CA ASN A 147 -6.73 3.34 12.84
C ASN A 147 -8.18 2.88 12.55
N SER A 148 -9.05 3.80 12.16
CA SER A 148 -10.47 3.53 11.95
C SER A 148 -10.78 3.03 10.54
N ASN A 149 -10.01 3.45 9.53
CA ASN A 149 -10.33 3.23 8.12
C ASN A 149 -9.33 2.32 7.40
N ILE A 150 -8.07 2.31 7.83
CA ILE A 150 -6.96 1.58 7.20
C ILE A 150 -6.35 0.65 8.25
N VAL A 151 -7.12 -0.38 8.62
CA VAL A 151 -6.71 -1.35 9.64
C VAL A 151 -5.44 -2.06 9.18
N GLY A 152 -4.38 -2.02 9.98
CA GLY A 152 -3.11 -2.63 9.62
C GLY A 152 -2.23 -1.77 8.71
N HIS A 153 -2.43 -0.45 8.63
CA HIS A 153 -1.50 0.49 7.95
C HIS A 153 -0.05 0.41 8.46
N HIS A 154 0.22 -0.26 9.59
CA HIS A 154 1.57 -0.58 10.04
C HIS A 154 2.25 -1.69 9.22
N PHE A 155 1.51 -2.49 8.46
CA PHE A 155 2.00 -3.61 7.64
C PHE A 155 2.33 -3.20 6.21
N ALA A 156 1.47 -2.40 5.57
CA ALA A 156 1.71 -1.87 4.24
C ALA A 156 2.12 -0.41 4.34
N GLN A 157 3.31 -0.08 3.88
CA GLN A 157 3.80 1.31 3.85
C GLN A 157 3.22 2.10 2.68
N TYR A 158 2.73 1.42 1.63
CA TYR A 158 2.27 2.07 0.41
C TYR A 158 1.04 1.37 -0.17
N LEU A 159 0.14 2.15 -0.78
CA LEU A 159 -0.95 1.67 -1.63
C LEU A 159 -1.12 2.55 -2.86
N LEU A 160 -1.88 2.06 -3.85
CA LEU A 160 -2.30 2.84 -5.02
C LEU A 160 -3.79 3.06 -5.03
N ILE A 161 -4.14 4.28 -5.41
CA ILE A 161 -5.49 4.70 -5.76
C ILE A 161 -5.49 5.06 -7.24
N ASP A 162 -6.50 4.63 -7.98
CA ASP A 162 -6.71 5.05 -9.38
C ASP A 162 -7.28 6.47 -9.48
N GLU A 163 -7.47 6.95 -10.71
CA GLU A 163 -8.03 8.28 -10.99
C GLU A 163 -9.46 8.50 -10.45
N ASN A 164 -10.20 7.43 -10.16
CA ASN A 164 -11.56 7.49 -9.63
C ASN A 164 -11.58 7.45 -8.10
N GLY A 165 -10.43 7.38 -7.45
CA GLY A 165 -10.35 7.28 -6.01
C GLY A 165 -10.55 5.85 -5.49
N ILE A 166 -10.37 4.82 -6.32
CA ILE A 166 -10.51 3.40 -5.93
C ILE A 166 -9.15 2.82 -5.56
N ILE A 167 -9.08 2.10 -4.45
CA ILE A 167 -7.88 1.38 -4.03
C ILE A 167 -7.68 0.18 -4.96
N THR A 168 -6.59 0.17 -5.72
CA THR A 168 -6.34 -0.87 -6.75
C THR A 168 -5.18 -1.80 -6.42
N TYR A 169 -4.25 -1.35 -5.57
CA TYR A 169 -3.04 -2.11 -5.29
C TYR A 169 -2.49 -1.80 -3.90
N PHE A 170 -1.94 -2.83 -3.27
CA PHE A 170 -1.13 -2.70 -2.07
C PHE A 170 0.30 -3.10 -2.37
N PHE A 171 1.27 -2.33 -1.91
CA PHE A 171 2.66 -2.72 -2.09
C PHE A 171 3.06 -3.72 -1.01
N PRO A 172 3.40 -4.97 -1.38
CA PRO A 172 3.96 -5.93 -0.42
C PRO A 172 5.32 -5.46 0.10
N GLU A 173 6.07 -4.75 -0.74
CA GLU A 173 7.35 -4.10 -0.48
C GLU A 173 7.54 -2.94 -1.48
N PHE A 174 8.48 -2.03 -1.18
CA PHE A 174 8.82 -0.97 -2.14
C PHE A 174 9.54 -1.58 -3.37
N PRO A 175 9.10 -1.28 -4.60
CA PRO A 175 9.64 -1.91 -5.81
C PRO A 175 11.13 -1.65 -5.95
N ASN A 176 11.88 -2.70 -6.29
CA ASN A 176 13.31 -2.61 -6.58
C ASN A 176 13.73 -3.69 -7.58
N SER A 177 15.00 -3.69 -7.98
CA SER A 177 15.54 -4.63 -8.99
C SER A 177 15.49 -6.11 -8.59
N LYS A 178 15.25 -6.43 -7.32
CA LYS A 178 15.11 -7.79 -6.80
C LYS A 178 13.66 -8.21 -6.59
N THR A 179 12.69 -7.32 -6.79
CA THR A 179 11.29 -7.66 -6.58
C THR A 179 10.84 -8.70 -7.60
N THR A 180 10.19 -9.76 -7.13
CA THR A 180 9.88 -10.97 -7.92
C THR A 180 8.45 -11.05 -8.43
N PHE A 181 7.58 -10.15 -7.96
CA PHE A 181 6.19 -10.06 -8.41
C PHE A 181 6.01 -8.86 -9.33
N THR A 182 5.06 -8.98 -10.26
CA THR A 182 4.71 -7.93 -11.21
C THR A 182 3.22 -7.65 -11.10
N PRO A 183 2.79 -6.38 -11.02
CA PRO A 183 1.37 -6.05 -11.02
C PRO A 183 0.66 -6.53 -12.29
N ILE A 184 -0.66 -6.66 -12.24
CA ILE A 184 -1.52 -7.10 -13.33
C ILE A 184 -2.04 -5.90 -14.13
N ARG A 185 -2.50 -4.83 -13.45
CA ARG A 185 -3.03 -3.61 -14.09
C ARG A 185 -1.90 -2.82 -14.74
N GLU A 186 -2.12 -2.36 -15.98
CA GLU A 186 -1.08 -1.62 -16.73
C GLU A 186 -0.65 -0.33 -16.03
N GLN A 187 -1.60 0.48 -15.54
CA GLN A 187 -1.29 1.69 -14.78
C GLN A 187 -0.44 1.39 -13.53
N THR A 188 -0.78 0.31 -12.82
CA THR A 188 -0.03 -0.15 -11.66
C THR A 188 1.37 -0.61 -12.06
N LYS A 189 1.53 -1.34 -13.17
CA LYS A 189 2.85 -1.72 -13.71
C LYS A 189 3.70 -0.52 -14.07
N GLU A 190 3.13 0.51 -14.69
CA GLU A 190 3.86 1.72 -15.06
C GLU A 190 4.43 2.43 -13.82
N ILE A 191 3.61 2.63 -12.80
CA ILE A 191 4.05 3.23 -11.52
C ILE A 191 5.09 2.32 -10.86
N PHE A 192 4.84 1.02 -10.81
CA PHE A 192 5.73 0.05 -10.21
C PHE A 192 7.11 0.04 -10.87
N ASN A 193 7.16 0.04 -12.21
CA ASN A 193 8.40 0.09 -12.98
C ASN A 193 9.12 1.43 -12.81
N PHE A 194 8.39 2.54 -12.72
CA PHE A 194 8.97 3.85 -12.40
C PHE A 194 9.64 3.83 -11.03
N LEU A 195 9.01 3.21 -10.03
CA LEU A 195 9.54 3.09 -8.68
C LEU A 195 10.62 2.01 -8.54
N ALA A 196 10.69 1.02 -9.42
CA ALA A 196 11.71 -0.03 -9.38
C ALA A 196 13.06 0.45 -9.94
N ASN A 197 13.03 1.28 -10.99
CA ASN A 197 14.19 1.86 -11.66
C ASN A 197 14.72 3.13 -10.97
#